data_AF-A0A0G1RED2-F1
#
_entry.id   AF-A0A0G1RED2-F1
#
_cell.length_a   1.000
_cell.length_b   1.000
_cell.length_c   1.000
_cell.angle_alpha   90.00
_cell.angle_beta   90.00
_cell.angle_gamma   90.00
#
_symmetry.space_group_name_H-M   'P 1'
#
loop_
_entity.id
_entity.type
_entity.pdbx_description
1 polymer ?
#
loop_
_entity_poly.entity_id
_entity_poly.type
_entity_poly.pdbx_seq_one_letter_code
_entity_poly.pdbx_strand_id
1 'polypeptide(L)'
;MNSYGIDLKDKIIFAHKGFFDRTSYKTYRENSLEVFKAATAKDYIQVIELDIRKSKDGIVYCYHGNIWEYIFLLKLRRPFAKLKEKYGVSPLAEILKVISPDKVIVLDIKDTSVTKEDILSAFWGKRFEEVIIGNKSVSYLKRFSDMPREFVKMLNGNALSIFYDLKRLKEDNFKYLEITFPFLATKKMLKSIPESGLEFVGFPAVIFLSEKRYVRAIKKYKLRYVPAYFVD
;
A
#
# COMPACT_ATOMS: atom_id res chain seq x y z
N MET A 1 1.87 -22.88 -12.29
CA MET A 1 0.89 -22.82 -11.19
C MET A 1 1.63 -23.05 -9.90
N ASN A 2 1.34 -22.28 -8.85
CA ASN A 2 1.95 -22.47 -7.53
C ASN A 2 1.19 -23.49 -6.66
N SER A 3 1.59 -23.64 -5.39
CA SER A 3 0.95 -24.53 -4.40
C SER A 3 -0.55 -24.27 -4.21
N TYR A 4 -1.02 -23.05 -4.49
CA TYR A 4 -2.42 -22.65 -4.45
C TYR A 4 -3.17 -22.86 -5.78
N GLY A 5 -2.49 -23.34 -6.82
CA GLY A 5 -3.01 -23.49 -8.17
C GLY A 5 -3.38 -22.16 -8.82
N ILE A 6 -2.69 -21.07 -8.46
CA ILE A 6 -2.80 -19.76 -9.10
C ILE A 6 -1.82 -19.74 -10.28
N ASP A 7 -2.29 -19.30 -11.45
CA ASP A 7 -1.39 -18.92 -12.54
C ASP A 7 -0.86 -17.52 -12.27
N LEU A 8 0.47 -17.38 -12.23
CA LEU A 8 1.16 -16.15 -11.87
C LEU A 8 1.59 -15.33 -13.09
N LYS A 9 1.49 -15.88 -14.31
CA LYS A 9 1.98 -15.24 -15.54
C LYS A 9 1.37 -13.85 -15.79
N ASP A 10 0.12 -13.65 -15.36
CA ASP A 10 -0.63 -12.39 -15.53
C ASP A 10 -0.77 -11.59 -14.22
N LYS A 11 -0.04 -11.98 -13.16
CA LYS A 11 -0.19 -11.40 -11.82
C LYS A 11 0.90 -10.39 -11.51
N ILE A 12 0.51 -9.38 -10.75
CA ILE A 12 1.40 -8.42 -10.10
C ILE A 12 1.47 -8.82 -8.63
N ILE A 13 2.64 -9.20 -8.18
CA ILE A 13 2.87 -9.63 -6.81
C ILE A 13 3.34 -8.46 -5.97
N PHE A 14 2.70 -8.27 -4.83
CA PHE A 14 3.03 -7.19 -3.91
C PHE A 14 3.38 -7.68 -2.50
N ALA A 15 4.37 -7.03 -1.88
CA ALA A 15 4.72 -7.23 -0.49
C ALA A 15 3.99 -6.21 0.40
N HIS A 16 2.91 -6.64 1.05
CA HIS A 16 2.14 -5.81 1.98
C HIS A 16 2.97 -5.57 3.25
N LYS A 17 3.30 -4.29 3.52
CA LYS A 17 4.17 -3.86 4.62
C LYS A 17 5.56 -4.49 4.59
N GLY A 18 5.98 -4.92 3.40
CA GLY A 18 7.20 -5.67 3.13
C GLY A 18 7.09 -7.19 3.31
N PHE A 19 5.99 -7.75 3.83
CA PHE A 19 5.91 -9.20 4.03
C PHE A 19 5.72 -9.95 2.71
N PHE A 20 6.40 -11.10 2.58
CA PHE A 20 6.41 -11.90 1.36
C PHE A 20 6.09 -13.38 1.53
N ASP A 21 6.16 -13.91 2.75
CA ASP A 21 5.75 -15.28 3.09
C ASP A 21 5.36 -15.36 4.58
N ARG A 22 4.89 -16.52 5.05
CA ARG A 22 4.52 -16.73 6.46
C ARG A 22 5.68 -16.64 7.44
N THR A 23 6.89 -16.95 7.00
CA THR A 23 8.09 -16.88 7.83
C THR A 23 8.46 -15.42 8.09
N SER A 24 8.33 -14.56 7.08
CA SER A 24 8.61 -13.14 7.16
C SER A 24 7.77 -12.44 8.23
N TYR A 25 6.49 -12.81 8.40
CA TYR A 25 5.63 -12.32 9.48
C TYR A 25 6.13 -12.66 10.88
N LYS A 26 6.84 -13.78 11.04
CA LYS A 26 7.38 -14.24 12.32
C LYS A 26 8.79 -13.69 12.58
N THR A 27 9.55 -13.47 11.52
CA THR A 27 10.96 -13.07 11.59
C THR A 27 11.14 -11.56 11.65
N TYR A 28 10.34 -10.81 10.90
CA TYR A 28 10.53 -9.38 10.75
C TYR A 28 9.35 -8.60 11.32
N ARG A 29 9.63 -7.35 11.71
CA ARG A 29 8.59 -6.39 12.02
C ARG A 29 8.05 -5.80 10.72
N GLU A 30 6.74 -5.54 10.67
CA GLU A 30 6.13 -4.82 9.56
C GLU A 30 6.81 -3.44 9.38
N ASN A 31 6.88 -2.96 8.13
CA ASN A 31 7.39 -1.62 7.82
C ASN A 31 8.84 -1.35 8.31
N SER A 32 9.68 -2.39 8.44
CA SER A 32 11.07 -2.28 8.90
C SER A 32 12.09 -2.33 7.76
N LEU A 33 13.31 -1.83 8.00
CA LEU A 33 14.40 -1.90 7.01
C LEU A 33 14.71 -3.34 6.59
N GLU A 34 14.69 -4.25 7.55
CA GLU A 34 15.03 -5.66 7.36
C GLU A 34 14.01 -6.36 6.46
N VAL A 35 12.70 -6.13 6.69
CA VAL A 35 11.67 -6.77 5.87
C VAL A 35 11.69 -6.25 4.43
N PHE A 36 11.92 -4.95 4.22
CA PHE A 36 11.99 -4.39 2.87
C PHE A 36 13.27 -4.81 2.13
N LYS A 37 14.40 -4.88 2.82
CA LYS A 37 15.65 -5.41 2.25
C LYS A 37 15.46 -6.86 1.80
N ALA A 38 14.77 -7.68 2.60
CA ALA A 38 14.48 -9.06 2.25
C ALA A 38 13.45 -9.19 1.11
N ALA A 39 12.40 -8.36 1.12
CA ALA A 39 11.36 -8.36 0.10
C ALA A 39 11.88 -7.92 -1.26
N THR A 40 12.69 -6.86 -1.32
CA THR A 40 13.20 -6.35 -2.60
C THR A 40 14.13 -7.33 -3.30
N ALA A 41 14.76 -8.25 -2.55
CA ALA A 41 15.63 -9.30 -3.08
C ALA A 41 14.85 -10.46 -3.71
N LYS A 42 13.51 -10.42 -3.69
CA LYS A 42 12.65 -11.40 -4.34
C LYS A 42 12.26 -10.91 -5.73
N ASP A 43 12.81 -11.54 -6.76
CA ASP A 43 12.56 -11.15 -8.16
C ASP A 43 11.09 -11.23 -8.57
N TYR A 44 10.34 -12.14 -7.93
CA TYR A 44 8.92 -12.29 -8.20
C TYR A 44 8.04 -11.19 -7.59
N ILE A 45 8.59 -10.31 -6.73
CA ILE A 45 7.87 -9.18 -6.13
C ILE A 45 8.10 -7.93 -6.97
N GLN A 46 7.02 -7.37 -7.49
CA GLN A 46 7.05 -6.16 -8.32
C GLN A 46 6.66 -4.90 -7.55
N VAL A 47 5.84 -5.03 -6.52
CA VAL A 47 5.30 -3.90 -5.77
C VAL A 47 5.65 -4.03 -4.28
N ILE A 48 6.12 -2.94 -3.67
CA ILE A 48 6.35 -2.85 -2.23
C ILE A 48 5.38 -1.83 -1.65
N GLU A 49 4.51 -2.26 -0.74
CA GLU A 49 3.62 -1.37 -0.01
C GLU A 49 4.18 -1.06 1.38
N LEU A 50 4.03 0.20 1.79
CA LEU A 50 4.48 0.70 3.06
C LEU A 50 3.58 1.80 3.62
N ASP A 51 3.32 1.70 4.92
CA ASP A 51 2.44 2.60 5.65
C ASP A 51 3.24 3.78 6.19
N ILE A 52 2.83 5.02 5.90
CA ILE A 52 3.59 6.20 6.32
C ILE A 52 2.80 7.15 7.24
N ARG A 53 3.54 7.76 8.17
CA ARG A 53 3.06 8.75 9.16
C ARG A 53 4.08 9.88 9.32
N LYS A 54 3.68 10.98 9.95
CA LYS A 54 4.57 12.13 10.23
C LYS A 54 4.71 12.36 11.73
N SER A 55 5.94 12.51 12.20
CA SER A 55 6.23 12.85 13.59
C SER A 55 5.99 14.33 13.88
N LYS A 56 6.06 14.72 15.16
CA LYS A 56 5.87 16.12 15.59
C LYS A 56 6.96 17.06 15.03
N ASP A 57 8.18 16.54 14.91
CA ASP A 57 9.37 17.20 14.37
C ASP A 57 9.51 17.06 12.85
N GLY A 58 8.47 16.60 12.16
CA GLY A 58 8.38 16.65 10.70
C GLY A 58 8.98 15.47 9.94
N ILE A 59 9.50 14.45 10.65
CA ILE A 59 10.08 13.26 10.02
C ILE A 59 8.95 12.32 9.55
N VAL A 60 8.99 11.94 8.27
CA VAL A 60 8.12 10.89 7.74
C VAL A 60 8.74 9.53 8.06
N TYR A 61 7.95 8.64 8.65
CA TYR A 61 8.38 7.32 9.10
C TYR A 61 7.39 6.24 8.73
N CYS A 62 7.87 5.00 8.62
CA CYS A 62 7.07 3.85 8.21
C CYS A 62 6.48 3.14 9.44
N TYR A 63 5.16 3.12 9.56
CA TYR A 63 4.44 2.46 10.64
C TYR A 63 2.92 2.39 10.42
N HIS A 64 2.35 1.18 10.47
CA HIS A 64 0.90 0.99 10.46
C HIS A 64 0.29 1.31 11.82
N GLY A 65 0.78 0.63 12.87
CA GLY A 65 0.20 0.63 14.22
C GLY A 65 -1.11 -0.16 14.31
N ASN A 66 -1.57 -0.44 15.52
CA ASN A 66 -2.88 -1.07 15.76
C ASN A 66 -3.93 -0.04 16.22
N ILE A 67 -5.19 -0.45 16.29
CA ILE A 67 -6.30 0.44 16.66
C ILE A 67 -6.13 1.04 18.06
N TRP A 68 -5.57 0.28 19.00
CA TRP A 68 -5.33 0.73 20.37
C TRP A 68 -4.22 1.79 20.39
N GLU A 69 -3.11 1.54 19.71
CA GLU A 69 -2.04 2.53 19.55
C GLU A 69 -2.56 3.80 18.87
N TYR A 70 -3.44 3.68 17.88
CA TYR A 70 -4.06 4.83 17.25
C TYR A 70 -4.89 5.67 18.22
N ILE A 71 -5.81 5.02 18.95
CA ILE A 71 -6.72 5.69 19.89
C ILE A 71 -5.95 6.38 21.02
N PHE A 72 -4.93 5.71 21.58
CA PHE A 72 -4.27 6.17 22.80
C PHE A 72 -2.99 6.98 22.56
N LEU A 73 -2.30 6.79 21.43
CA LEU A 73 -0.90 7.23 21.30
C LEU A 73 -0.57 7.93 19.98
N LEU A 74 -1.14 7.50 18.85
CA LEU A 74 -0.81 8.04 17.52
C LEU A 74 -1.71 9.22 17.09
N LYS A 75 -2.84 9.46 17.77
CA LYS A 75 -3.68 10.64 17.53
C LYS A 75 -2.93 11.95 17.82
N LEU A 76 -2.00 11.93 18.78
CA LEU A 76 -1.13 13.06 19.10
C LEU A 76 0.29 12.78 18.60
N ARG A 77 0.75 13.59 17.64
CA ARG A 77 2.09 13.46 17.07
C ARG A 77 3.16 13.64 18.15
N ARG A 78 4.17 12.76 18.13
CA ARG A 78 5.31 12.76 19.06
C ARG A 78 6.62 13.01 18.31
N PRO A 79 7.68 13.53 18.97
CA PRO A 79 9.00 13.61 18.37
C PRO A 79 9.48 12.24 17.89
N PHE A 80 10.20 12.19 16.76
CA PHE A 80 10.58 10.94 16.13
C PHE A 80 11.45 10.06 17.04
N ALA A 81 12.36 10.65 17.82
CA ALA A 81 13.20 9.91 18.76
C ALA A 81 12.38 9.03 19.72
N LYS A 82 11.27 9.55 20.26
CA LYS A 82 10.37 8.79 21.16
C LYS A 82 9.61 7.68 20.43
N LEU A 83 9.26 7.91 19.16
CA LEU A 83 8.60 6.91 18.33
C LEU A 83 9.56 5.78 17.98
N LYS A 84 10.80 6.12 17.61
CA LYS A 84 11.87 5.16 17.33
C LYS A 84 12.21 4.33 18.57
N GLU A 85 12.34 4.94 19.73
CA GLU A 85 12.57 4.21 20.99
C GLU A 85 11.43 3.24 21.31
N LYS A 86 10.19 3.71 21.24
CA LYS A 86 9.01 2.92 21.64
C LYS A 86 8.65 1.80 20.66
N TYR A 87 8.70 2.09 19.36
CA TYR A 87 8.19 1.22 18.30
C TYR A 87 9.27 0.67 17.39
N GLY A 88 10.51 1.15 17.53
CA GLY A 88 11.65 0.80 16.68
C GLY A 88 11.52 1.27 15.22
N VAL A 89 10.62 2.22 14.93
CA VAL A 89 10.29 2.65 13.56
C VAL A 89 11.47 3.30 12.82
N SER A 90 11.44 3.23 11.49
CA SER A 90 12.48 3.79 10.61
C SER A 90 11.94 4.99 9.80
N PRO A 91 12.77 6.01 9.51
CA PRO A 91 12.40 7.07 8.58
C PRO A 91 12.16 6.51 7.18
N LEU A 92 11.19 7.07 6.45
CA LEU A 92 10.89 6.68 5.06
C LEU A 92 12.15 6.80 4.19
N ALA A 93 12.92 7.87 4.34
CA ALA A 93 14.13 8.09 3.55
C ALA A 93 15.18 6.97 3.71
N GLU A 94 15.28 6.33 4.90
CA GLU A 94 16.17 5.19 5.11
C GLU A 94 15.62 3.93 4.46
N ILE A 95 14.30 3.70 4.57
CA ILE A 95 13.61 2.56 3.94
C ILE A 95 13.78 2.59 2.42
N LEU A 96 13.64 3.77 1.81
CA LEU A 96 13.83 3.94 0.36
C LEU A 96 15.27 3.68 -0.12
N LYS A 97 16.28 3.67 0.76
CA LYS A 97 17.66 3.31 0.37
C LYS A 97 17.84 1.82 0.15
N VAL A 98 16.99 0.98 0.76
CA VAL A 98 17.12 -0.48 0.67
C VAL A 98 16.17 -1.10 -0.34
N ILE A 99 15.18 -0.36 -0.84
CA ILE A 99 14.26 -0.86 -1.87
C ILE A 99 14.86 -0.59 -3.24
N SER A 100 14.84 -1.61 -4.10
CA SER A 100 15.41 -1.51 -5.44
C SER A 100 14.60 -0.57 -6.35
N PRO A 101 15.25 0.26 -7.18
CA PRO A 101 14.59 1.22 -8.09
C PRO A 101 13.62 0.61 -9.11
N ASP A 102 13.76 -0.68 -9.44
CA ASP A 102 12.86 -1.41 -10.34
C ASP A 102 11.51 -1.76 -9.71
N LYS A 103 11.33 -1.53 -8.42
CA LYS A 103 10.07 -1.81 -7.73
C LYS A 103 9.12 -0.62 -7.85
N VAL A 104 7.82 -0.92 -7.98
CA VAL A 104 6.75 0.06 -7.74
C VAL A 104 6.57 0.23 -6.24
N ILE A 105 6.48 1.46 -5.77
CA ILE A 105 6.29 1.78 -4.35
C ILE A 105 4.85 2.22 -4.12
N VAL A 106 4.18 1.65 -3.11
CA VAL A 106 2.88 2.11 -2.63
C VAL A 106 3.06 2.75 -1.25
N LEU A 107 2.76 4.03 -1.15
CA LEU A 107 2.73 4.80 0.09
C LEU A 107 1.30 4.85 0.64
N ASP A 108 0.93 3.98 1.58
CA ASP A 108 -0.35 4.10 2.28
C ASP A 108 -0.23 5.17 3.39
N ILE A 109 -0.76 6.36 3.11
CA ILE A 109 -0.68 7.48 4.05
C ILE A 109 -1.71 7.30 5.17
N LYS A 110 -1.23 7.07 6.39
CA LYS A 110 -2.09 6.94 7.59
C LYS A 110 -2.27 8.23 8.38
N ASP A 111 -1.56 9.30 8.01
CA ASP A 111 -1.58 10.60 8.68
C ASP A 111 -1.75 11.73 7.66
N THR A 112 -2.85 12.49 7.75
CA THR A 112 -3.18 13.58 6.83
C THR A 112 -2.34 14.84 7.01
N SER A 113 -1.39 14.83 7.95
CA SER A 113 -0.39 15.89 8.09
C SER A 113 0.84 15.71 7.21
N VAL A 114 1.01 14.54 6.57
CA VAL A 114 2.01 14.34 5.50
C VAL A 114 1.68 15.28 4.33
N THR A 115 2.69 15.93 3.76
CA THR A 115 2.55 16.82 2.60
C THR A 115 3.30 16.27 1.40
N LYS A 116 3.10 16.90 0.23
CA LYS A 116 3.85 16.56 -0.98
C LYS A 116 5.34 16.84 -0.82
N GLU A 117 5.71 17.93 -0.17
CA GLU A 117 7.10 18.32 0.10
C GLU A 117 7.80 17.30 0.99
N ASP A 118 7.10 16.77 2.00
CA ASP A 118 7.65 15.72 2.86
C ASP A 118 8.01 14.46 2.06
N ILE A 119 7.13 14.04 1.15
CA ILE A 119 7.35 12.87 0.28
C ILE A 119 8.50 13.16 -0.69
N LEU A 120 8.46 14.29 -1.41
CA LEU A 120 9.51 14.65 -2.36
C LEU A 120 10.89 14.73 -1.70
N SER A 121 10.97 15.26 -0.48
CA SER A 121 12.20 15.29 0.32
C SER A 121 12.75 13.89 0.61
N ALA A 122 11.89 12.94 1.01
CA ALA A 122 12.31 11.55 1.27
C ALA A 122 12.81 10.83 -0.01
N PHE A 123 12.21 11.15 -1.15
CA PHE A 123 12.57 10.61 -2.47
C PHE A 123 13.72 11.37 -3.15
N TRP A 124 14.28 12.41 -2.53
CA TRP A 124 15.37 13.18 -3.14
C TRP A 124 16.53 12.29 -3.58
N GLY A 125 16.97 12.48 -4.83
CA GLY A 125 18.04 11.72 -5.48
C GLY A 125 17.68 10.26 -5.81
N LYS A 126 16.43 9.85 -5.66
CA LYS A 126 15.96 8.48 -5.95
C LYS A 126 14.94 8.53 -7.07
N ARG A 127 14.94 7.50 -7.93
CA ARG A 127 13.96 7.33 -9.00
C ARG A 127 13.42 5.92 -8.90
N PHE A 128 12.10 5.80 -8.92
CA PHE A 128 11.38 4.52 -8.99
C PHE A 128 10.54 4.52 -10.27
N GLU A 129 10.16 3.34 -10.75
CA GLU A 129 9.30 3.21 -11.92
C GLU A 129 7.97 3.95 -11.74
N GLU A 130 7.34 3.75 -10.58
CA GLU A 130 6.09 4.40 -10.19
C GLU A 130 6.00 4.48 -8.66
N VAL A 131 5.44 5.58 -8.16
CA VAL A 131 5.14 5.79 -6.75
C VAL A 131 3.65 6.06 -6.59
N ILE A 132 2.95 5.12 -5.98
CA ILE A 132 1.50 5.17 -5.76
C ILE A 132 1.24 5.80 -4.39
N ILE A 133 0.53 6.93 -4.36
CA ILE A 133 0.13 7.62 -3.13
C ILE A 133 -1.29 7.22 -2.74
N GLY A 134 -1.42 6.45 -1.66
CA GLY A 134 -2.67 5.91 -1.15
C GLY A 134 -3.22 6.68 0.05
N ASN A 135 -4.54 6.92 0.07
CA ASN A 135 -5.29 7.34 1.26
C ASN A 135 -6.79 7.13 1.02
N LYS A 136 -7.60 7.04 2.08
CA LYS A 136 -9.06 6.90 1.97
C LYS A 136 -9.82 8.18 1.61
N SER A 137 -9.19 9.35 1.70
CA SER A 137 -9.84 10.65 1.49
C SER A 137 -9.45 11.27 0.15
N VAL A 138 -10.45 11.43 -0.73
CA VAL A 138 -10.31 12.10 -2.02
C VAL A 138 -9.83 13.54 -1.84
N SER A 139 -10.44 14.30 -0.92
CA SER A 139 -10.08 15.70 -0.69
C SER A 139 -8.64 15.86 -0.21
N TYR A 140 -8.16 14.93 0.61
CA TYR A 140 -6.77 14.90 1.02
C TYR A 140 -5.82 14.60 -0.16
N LEU A 141 -6.13 13.59 -0.97
CA LEU A 141 -5.30 13.21 -2.12
C LEU A 141 -5.25 14.26 -3.23
N LYS A 142 -6.25 15.15 -3.33
CA LYS A 142 -6.20 16.31 -4.25
C LYS A 142 -5.01 17.23 -3.99
N ARG A 143 -4.44 17.24 -2.78
CA ARG A 143 -3.24 18.02 -2.41
C ARG A 143 -1.96 17.56 -3.12
N PHE A 144 -1.99 16.39 -3.77
CA PHE A 144 -0.85 15.78 -4.48
C PHE A 144 -0.99 15.86 -6.01
N SER A 145 -1.84 16.73 -6.54
CA SER A 145 -2.13 16.78 -7.99
C SER A 145 -0.97 17.32 -8.84
N ASP A 146 -0.08 18.14 -8.26
CA ASP A 146 1.08 18.73 -8.95
C ASP A 146 2.39 17.98 -8.67
N MET A 147 2.30 16.69 -8.33
CA MET A 147 3.48 15.84 -8.14
C MET A 147 4.11 15.48 -9.49
N PRO A 148 5.40 15.09 -9.52
CA PRO A 148 6.02 14.54 -10.71
C PRO A 148 5.22 13.36 -11.30
N ARG A 149 5.34 13.16 -12.62
CA ARG A 149 4.48 12.22 -13.38
C ARG A 149 4.52 10.76 -12.89
N GLU A 150 5.63 10.36 -12.27
CA GLU A 150 5.81 9.03 -11.68
C GLU A 150 4.99 8.83 -10.40
N PHE A 151 4.46 9.90 -9.79
CA PHE A 151 3.59 9.84 -8.64
C PHE A 151 2.13 9.81 -9.07
N VAL A 152 1.46 8.69 -8.80
CA VAL A 152 0.05 8.48 -9.15
C VAL A 152 -0.78 8.29 -7.89
N LYS A 153 -2.08 8.60 -7.96
CA LYS A 153 -2.97 8.50 -6.80
C LYS A 153 -3.75 7.20 -6.78
N MET A 154 -3.86 6.62 -5.59
CA MET A 154 -4.74 5.51 -5.26
C MET A 154 -5.73 5.92 -4.20
N LEU A 155 -7.02 5.67 -4.43
CA LEU A 155 -8.02 5.80 -3.39
C LEU A 155 -8.12 4.50 -2.62
N ASN A 156 -7.84 4.53 -1.32
CA ASN A 156 -7.94 3.34 -0.48
C ASN A 156 -9.41 3.09 -0.14
N GLY A 157 -9.89 1.92 -0.55
CA GLY A 157 -11.30 1.55 -0.43
C GLY A 157 -11.80 1.60 0.99
N ASN A 158 -13.05 2.02 1.13
CA ASN A 158 -13.83 1.98 2.36
C ASN A 158 -15.28 1.62 2.02
N ALA A 159 -16.14 1.45 3.02
CA ALA A 159 -17.53 1.07 2.80
C ALA A 159 -18.31 2.01 1.85
N LEU A 160 -17.89 3.29 1.74
CA LEU A 160 -18.50 4.28 0.85
C LEU A 160 -17.98 4.20 -0.58
N SER A 161 -17.00 3.34 -0.89
CA SER A 161 -16.40 3.26 -2.23
C SER A 161 -17.36 2.85 -3.33
N ILE A 162 -18.47 2.20 -2.97
CA ILE A 162 -19.57 1.88 -3.90
C ILE A 162 -20.29 3.13 -4.44
N PHE A 163 -20.15 4.28 -3.76
CA PHE A 163 -20.85 5.53 -4.10
C PHE A 163 -19.94 6.56 -4.78
N TYR A 164 -18.66 6.25 -5.00
CA TYR A 164 -17.77 7.19 -5.66
C TYR A 164 -18.06 7.30 -7.15
N ASP A 165 -17.99 8.53 -7.66
CA ASP A 165 -17.98 8.80 -9.10
C ASP A 165 -16.60 8.44 -9.66
N LEU A 166 -16.50 7.23 -10.21
CA LEU A 166 -15.25 6.67 -10.73
C LEU A 166 -14.69 7.48 -11.91
N LYS A 167 -15.56 8.05 -12.74
CA LYS A 167 -15.14 8.87 -13.87
C LYS A 167 -14.50 10.17 -13.38
N ARG A 168 -15.12 10.81 -12.38
CA ARG A 168 -14.55 11.99 -11.75
C ARG A 168 -13.22 11.69 -11.05
N LEU A 169 -13.07 10.53 -10.40
CA LEU A 169 -11.79 10.12 -9.84
C LEU A 169 -10.71 10.02 -10.93
N LYS A 170 -11.04 9.46 -12.10
CA LYS A 170 -10.10 9.39 -13.22
C LYS A 170 -9.70 10.77 -13.72
N GLU A 171 -10.66 11.69 -13.87
CA GLU A 171 -10.42 13.09 -14.25
C GLU A 171 -9.54 13.83 -13.22
N ASP A 172 -9.70 13.51 -11.93
CA ASP A 172 -8.86 13.98 -10.84
C ASP A 172 -7.49 13.25 -10.78
N ASN A 173 -7.02 12.61 -11.85
CA ASN A 173 -5.73 11.91 -11.95
C ASN A 173 -5.53 10.78 -10.91
N PHE A 174 -6.60 10.07 -10.54
CA PHE A 174 -6.46 8.78 -9.87
C PHE A 174 -6.19 7.71 -10.91
N LYS A 175 -5.23 6.82 -10.61
CA LYS A 175 -4.93 5.65 -11.43
C LYS A 175 -5.54 4.38 -10.83
N TYR A 176 -5.55 4.28 -9.51
CA TYR A 176 -5.94 3.07 -8.79
C TYR A 176 -7.13 3.30 -7.85
N LEU A 177 -8.00 2.31 -7.76
CA LEU A 177 -8.95 2.16 -6.66
C LEU A 177 -8.64 0.84 -5.94
N GLU A 178 -8.22 0.96 -4.69
CA GLU A 178 -8.11 -0.19 -3.81
C GLU A 178 -9.49 -0.52 -3.24
N ILE A 179 -9.79 -1.81 -3.10
CA ILE A 179 -11.04 -2.26 -2.47
C ILE A 179 -10.72 -3.38 -1.51
N THR A 180 -11.26 -3.27 -0.30
CA THR A 180 -11.22 -4.33 0.70
C THR A 180 -11.95 -5.57 0.18
N PHE A 181 -11.17 -6.55 -0.25
CA PHE A 181 -11.68 -7.78 -0.85
C PHE A 181 -11.94 -8.83 0.24
N PRO A 182 -13.08 -9.57 0.23
CA PRO A 182 -14.12 -9.64 -0.80
C PRO A 182 -15.32 -8.73 -0.52
N PHE A 183 -15.42 -8.14 0.67
CA PHE A 183 -16.66 -7.57 1.20
C PHE A 183 -17.21 -6.45 0.32
N LEU A 184 -16.31 -5.67 -0.27
CA LEU A 184 -16.67 -4.54 -1.11
C LEU A 184 -16.54 -4.85 -2.61
N ALA A 185 -15.98 -6.01 -2.99
CA ALA A 185 -15.73 -6.37 -4.38
C ALA A 185 -16.96 -7.05 -5.02
N THR A 186 -17.95 -6.25 -5.39
CA THR A 186 -19.13 -6.72 -6.15
C THR A 186 -18.78 -6.91 -7.63
N LYS A 187 -19.51 -7.79 -8.34
CA LYS A 187 -19.37 -7.95 -9.81
C LYS A 187 -19.54 -6.62 -10.55
N LYS A 188 -20.46 -5.77 -10.08
CA LYS A 188 -20.69 -4.43 -10.63
C LYS A 188 -19.44 -3.57 -10.51
N MET A 189 -18.84 -3.48 -9.32
CA MET A 189 -17.61 -2.70 -9.13
C MET A 189 -16.44 -3.21 -9.96
N LEU A 190 -16.23 -4.54 -9.99
CA LEU A 190 -15.15 -5.14 -10.78
C LEU A 190 -15.29 -4.88 -12.28
N LYS A 191 -16.51 -4.63 -12.77
CA LYS A 191 -16.79 -4.22 -14.15
C LYS A 191 -16.63 -2.70 -14.34
N SER A 192 -17.23 -1.89 -13.46
CA SER A 192 -17.26 -0.43 -13.59
C SER A 192 -15.91 0.25 -13.40
N ILE A 193 -14.99 -0.34 -12.63
CA ILE A 193 -13.66 0.25 -12.38
C ILE A 193 -12.82 0.30 -13.67
N PRO A 194 -12.57 -0.82 -14.37
CA PRO A 194 -11.89 -0.78 -15.66
C PRO A 194 -12.61 0.10 -16.71
N GLU A 195 -13.95 0.05 -16.76
CA GLU A 195 -14.74 0.88 -17.69
C GLU A 195 -14.57 2.39 -17.45
N SER A 196 -14.24 2.80 -16.21
CA SER A 196 -13.91 4.18 -15.87
C SER A 196 -12.46 4.59 -16.19
N GLY A 197 -11.61 3.64 -16.63
CA GLY A 197 -10.18 3.87 -16.87
C GLY A 197 -9.32 3.84 -15.60
N LEU A 198 -9.87 3.36 -14.48
CA LEU A 198 -9.15 3.08 -13.23
C LEU A 198 -8.72 1.61 -13.18
N GLU A 199 -7.62 1.35 -12.48
CA GLU A 199 -7.15 -0.01 -12.19
C GLU A 199 -7.61 -0.47 -10.80
N PHE A 200 -8.06 -1.72 -10.71
CA PHE A 200 -8.48 -2.33 -9.45
C PHE A 200 -7.29 -2.97 -8.73
N VAL A 201 -7.06 -2.56 -7.48
CA VAL A 201 -6.08 -3.21 -6.58
C VAL A 201 -6.82 -3.90 -5.45
N GLY A 202 -6.81 -5.24 -5.47
CA GLY A 202 -7.53 -6.04 -4.49
C GLY A 202 -6.68 -6.38 -3.27
N PHE A 203 -6.63 -5.50 -2.26
CA PHE A 203 -6.01 -5.85 -1.00
C PHE A 203 -6.91 -6.79 -0.19
N PRO A 204 -6.40 -7.93 0.29
CA PRO A 204 -7.16 -8.85 1.12
C PRO A 204 -7.51 -8.20 2.45
N ALA A 205 -8.77 -8.30 2.87
CA ALA A 205 -9.11 -8.24 4.29
C ALA A 205 -8.64 -9.53 4.97
N VAL A 206 -7.32 -9.68 5.14
CA VAL A 206 -6.68 -10.90 5.69
C VAL A 206 -7.28 -11.32 7.03
N ILE A 207 -7.76 -10.35 7.80
CA ILE A 207 -8.35 -10.56 9.13
C ILE A 207 -9.66 -11.39 9.08
N PHE A 208 -10.35 -11.46 7.94
CA PHE A 208 -11.70 -12.06 7.86
C PHE A 208 -11.86 -13.19 6.84
N LEU A 209 -10.81 -13.56 6.10
CA LEU A 209 -10.86 -14.66 5.14
C LEU A 209 -9.81 -15.73 5.41
N SER A 210 -10.23 -17.00 5.35
CA SER A 210 -9.27 -18.08 5.17
C SER A 210 -8.58 -17.98 3.82
N GLU A 211 -7.32 -18.38 3.77
CA GLU A 211 -6.49 -18.45 2.57
C GLU A 211 -7.21 -19.12 1.39
N LYS A 212 -7.87 -20.26 1.63
CA LYS A 212 -8.69 -20.97 0.63
C LYS A 212 -9.81 -20.10 0.04
N ARG A 213 -10.45 -19.24 0.85
CA ARG A 213 -11.49 -18.32 0.34
C ARG A 213 -10.88 -17.23 -0.54
N TYR A 214 -9.72 -16.69 -0.17
CA TYR A 214 -9.06 -15.68 -0.97
C TYR A 214 -8.53 -16.23 -2.31
N VAL A 215 -7.90 -17.41 -2.31
CA VAL A 215 -7.46 -18.10 -3.55
C VAL A 215 -8.63 -18.34 -4.50
N ARG A 216 -9.78 -18.84 -4.00
CA ARG A 216 -10.99 -19.00 -4.82
C ARG A 216 -11.47 -17.69 -5.43
N ALA A 217 -11.33 -16.62 -4.68
CA ALA A 217 -11.69 -15.29 -5.13
C ALA A 217 -10.74 -14.74 -6.20
N ILE A 218 -9.42 -14.89 -6.04
CA ILE A 218 -8.43 -14.54 -7.07
C ILE A 218 -8.83 -15.19 -8.40
N LYS A 219 -9.14 -16.49 -8.37
CA LYS A 219 -9.54 -17.25 -9.56
C LYS A 219 -10.90 -16.77 -10.12
N LYS A 220 -11.91 -16.64 -9.26
CA LYS A 220 -13.28 -16.27 -9.65
C LYS A 220 -13.35 -14.88 -10.28
N TYR A 221 -12.60 -13.92 -9.74
CA TYR A 221 -12.64 -12.51 -10.15
C TYR A 221 -11.45 -12.09 -10.99
N LYS A 222 -10.56 -13.03 -11.35
CA LYS A 222 -9.34 -12.80 -12.13
C LYS A 222 -8.51 -11.62 -11.59
N LEU A 223 -8.32 -11.58 -10.28
CA LEU A 223 -7.58 -10.50 -9.65
C LEU A 223 -6.14 -10.46 -10.19
N ARG A 224 -5.65 -9.26 -10.53
CA ARG A 224 -4.31 -9.04 -11.07
C ARG A 224 -3.28 -8.86 -9.96
N TYR A 225 -3.60 -8.07 -8.95
CA TYR A 225 -2.74 -7.85 -7.79
C TYR A 225 -2.94 -8.98 -6.78
N VAL A 226 -1.84 -9.64 -6.41
CA VAL A 226 -1.83 -10.78 -5.48
C VAL A 226 -0.75 -10.54 -4.42
N PRO A 227 -1.08 -10.63 -3.13
CA PRO A 227 -0.06 -10.54 -2.07
C PRO A 227 0.96 -11.67 -2.19
N ALA A 228 2.22 -11.35 -1.95
CA ALA A 228 3.35 -12.28 -2.06
C ALA A 228 3.19 -13.55 -1.21
N TYR A 229 2.53 -13.47 -0.06
CA TYR A 229 2.30 -14.66 0.78
C TYR A 229 1.30 -15.68 0.19
N PHE A 230 0.72 -15.43 -0.98
CA PHE A 230 -0.06 -16.41 -1.77
C PHE A 230 0.73 -16.94 -2.99
N VAL A 231 2.03 -16.68 -3.07
CA VAL A 231 2.89 -17.14 -4.16
C VAL A 231 3.59 -18.45 -3.83
N ASP A 232 4.00 -18.66 -2.58
CA ASP A 232 4.71 -19.86 -2.09
C ASP A 232 3.80 -20.90 -1.43
#